data_AF-A0A179FQ95-F1
#
_entry.id   AF-A0A179FQ95-F1
#
_cell.length_a   1.000
_cell.length_b   1.000
_cell.length_c   1.000
_cell.angle_alpha   90.00
_cell.angle_beta   90.00
_cell.angle_gamma   90.00
#
_symmetry.space_group_name_H-M   'P 1'
#
loop_
_entity.id
_entity.type
_entity.pdbx_description
1 polymer ?
#
loop_
_entity_poly.entity_id
_entity_poly.type
_entity_poly.pdbx_seq_one_letter_code
_entity_poly.pdbx_strand_id
1 'polypeptide(L)'
;MGDICCFLMSNNKGAFVVHSRNDGLSEQPCRIMVSVAPDIDTSISVIMKNLQTEANDSRLVRASIYEGFKTDSAKTSHLDPLLDYLGFCTWNALGLELTQDKILEALRVLRDNNIRISTLLMDDNWQKLQGTELGNQHHDYRVLADFRANEAFPDGLKSFTTRVKAENPFVTEIGVWHALMGYWGGLAAEGWIVDNYETADVAGKVYYATPTTIRSISASHLNKYYDDFYTYLAASGITFAKTDVQCLLHNIREGSDRAALIPAYQAAWTMAHFRRLGGKAISCMPQIPEILWQSLLQTKTPAVIFRNSDDFFPEIPSSRMWHIWTNAHNALFTQHLNVVLDWDMFQSKGEYGPAHAAARCLFGGPIFLTDTPGEHDLALLDQMVAPSPDGGRSVNLRPSVSAKTPRAFDRYQESGVLKAITEASIGVKCMGLFNTRPMSVAAMVPVSEFSSIGESRWEPAAEVVVLSHQTQAIRGPVKLGVASRVLSDVDSLIEVNLPIAGYEIHSCYQTSRLMLGSRESLVVMLGLLGKMTGAAAICSMNLTSSQGKIMMRASLKALCKLGIWISGQAVEKHNIRAKLEGIDVHHTSIVVAESSHNGETSQVLTFDLLQEWSQKHHGSTLKQVPIELELAV
;
A
#
# COMPACT_ATOMS: atom_id res chain seq x y z
N MET A 1 24.88 -9.05 -9.01
CA MET A 1 24.88 -7.70 -9.63
C MET A 1 25.20 -7.85 -11.10
N GLY A 2 24.54 -7.08 -11.97
CA GLY A 2 24.54 -7.38 -13.41
C GLY A 2 23.97 -8.79 -13.63
N ASP A 3 24.61 -9.58 -14.48
CA ASP A 3 24.17 -10.93 -14.87
C ASP A 3 24.48 -12.01 -13.80
N ILE A 4 24.97 -11.61 -12.61
CA ILE A 4 25.24 -12.52 -11.49
C ILE A 4 24.03 -12.62 -10.56
N CYS A 5 23.45 -13.82 -10.48
CA CYS A 5 22.45 -14.22 -9.50
C CYS A 5 23.10 -15.08 -8.40
N CYS A 6 22.92 -14.71 -7.13
CA CYS A 6 23.56 -15.39 -6.00
C CYS A 6 22.53 -15.78 -4.94
N PHE A 7 22.64 -17.00 -4.42
CA PHE A 7 21.78 -17.55 -3.37
C PHE A 7 22.62 -18.02 -2.19
N LEU A 8 22.14 -17.75 -0.98
CA LEU A 8 22.66 -18.34 0.25
C LEU A 8 21.81 -19.55 0.61
N MET A 9 22.47 -20.69 0.81
CA MET A 9 21.83 -21.95 1.15
C MET A 9 22.48 -22.55 2.40
N SER A 10 21.75 -23.42 3.08
CA SER A 10 22.34 -24.34 4.07
C SER A 10 22.53 -25.70 3.41
N ASN A 11 23.70 -26.32 3.60
CA ASN A 11 23.89 -27.71 3.18
C ASN A 11 23.42 -28.70 4.27
N ASN A 12 23.49 -29.99 3.96
CA ASN A 12 23.13 -31.07 4.89
C ASN A 12 23.98 -31.13 6.17
N LYS A 13 25.05 -30.34 6.29
CA LYS A 13 25.88 -30.20 7.49
C LYS A 13 25.61 -28.90 8.25
N GLY A 14 24.61 -28.12 7.85
CA GLY A 14 24.29 -26.83 8.43
C GLY A 14 25.25 -25.70 8.04
N ALA A 15 26.20 -25.93 7.13
CA ALA A 15 27.12 -24.90 6.69
C ALA A 15 26.46 -23.98 5.66
N PHE A 16 26.82 -22.69 5.71
CA PHE A 16 26.44 -21.72 4.69
C PHE A 16 27.18 -22.02 3.38
N VAL A 17 26.42 -22.18 2.31
CA VAL A 17 26.92 -22.38 0.95
C VAL A 17 26.42 -21.24 0.07
N VAL A 18 27.32 -20.77 -0.79
CA VAL A 18 27.05 -19.71 -1.74
C VAL A 18 26.94 -20.34 -3.12
N HIS A 19 25.76 -20.23 -3.72
CA HIS A 19 25.52 -20.66 -5.09
C HIS A 19 25.41 -19.42 -5.98
N SER A 20 26.29 -19.30 -6.96
CA SER A 20 26.30 -18.18 -7.89
C SER A 20 26.16 -18.65 -9.32
N ARG A 21 25.31 -17.98 -10.09
CA ARG A 21 25.08 -18.19 -11.52
C ARG A 21 25.47 -16.92 -12.26
N ASN A 22 26.31 -17.04 -13.29
CA ASN A 22 26.66 -15.95 -14.18
C ASN A 22 25.96 -16.15 -15.53
N ASP A 23 25.05 -15.25 -15.86
CA ASP A 23 24.33 -15.27 -17.13
C ASP A 23 25.06 -14.48 -18.22
N GLY A 24 26.12 -13.74 -17.86
CA GLY A 24 26.90 -12.90 -18.76
C GLY A 24 27.99 -13.66 -19.52
N LEU A 25 28.51 -13.04 -20.58
CA LEU A 25 29.55 -13.62 -21.45
C LEU A 25 30.97 -13.53 -20.90
N SER A 26 31.17 -12.77 -19.82
CA SER A 26 32.47 -12.53 -19.19
C SER A 26 32.46 -12.97 -17.73
N GLU A 27 33.61 -13.40 -17.21
CA GLU A 27 33.78 -13.67 -15.78
C GLU A 27 33.47 -12.41 -14.95
N GLN A 28 32.74 -12.60 -13.85
CA GLN A 28 32.34 -11.53 -12.94
C GLN A 28 32.49 -12.01 -11.48
N PRO A 29 32.91 -11.13 -10.55
CA PRO A 29 33.11 -11.52 -9.16
C PRO A 29 31.78 -11.72 -8.43
N CYS A 30 31.68 -12.80 -7.66
CA CYS A 30 30.63 -12.96 -6.65
C CYS A 30 31.02 -12.22 -5.37
N ARG A 31 30.12 -11.36 -4.85
CA ARG A 31 30.34 -10.58 -3.62
C ARG A 31 29.32 -10.98 -2.56
N ILE A 32 29.79 -11.13 -1.33
CA ILE A 32 28.96 -11.39 -0.15
C ILE A 32 29.16 -10.19 0.79
N MET A 33 28.07 -9.60 1.23
CA MET A 33 28.08 -8.49 2.19
C MET A 33 27.58 -8.98 3.53
N VAL A 34 28.28 -8.60 4.60
CA VAL A 34 27.92 -8.96 5.99
C VAL A 34 27.89 -7.69 6.81
N SER A 35 26.84 -7.53 7.61
CA SER A 35 26.70 -6.43 8.57
C SER A 35 26.54 -6.98 9.99
N VAL A 36 27.12 -6.28 10.95
CA VAL A 36 26.95 -6.53 12.39
C VAL A 36 26.53 -5.22 13.03
N ALA A 37 25.31 -5.17 13.56
CA ALA A 37 24.76 -3.98 14.22
C ALA A 37 23.97 -4.37 15.48
N PRO A 38 23.61 -3.41 16.36
CA PRO A 38 22.85 -3.68 17.59
C PRO A 38 21.47 -4.30 17.34
N ASP A 39 20.89 -4.07 16.17
CA ASP A 39 19.58 -4.57 15.76
C ASP A 39 19.55 -4.94 14.27
N ILE A 40 18.52 -5.70 13.89
CA ILE A 40 18.36 -6.24 12.53
C ILE A 40 17.99 -5.16 11.51
N ASP A 41 17.21 -4.15 11.90
CA ASP A 41 16.79 -3.08 10.99
C ASP A 41 18.00 -2.24 10.56
N THR A 42 18.88 -1.91 11.51
CA THR A 42 20.16 -1.25 11.24
C THR A 42 21.02 -2.12 10.32
N SER A 43 21.07 -3.44 10.57
CA SER A 43 21.85 -4.37 9.75
C SER A 43 21.35 -4.43 8.30
N ILE A 44 20.04 -4.58 8.09
CA ILE A 44 19.43 -4.60 6.74
C ILE A 44 19.65 -3.25 6.05
N SER A 45 19.37 -2.14 6.75
CA SER A 45 19.47 -0.79 6.19
C SER A 45 20.87 -0.47 5.65
N VAL A 46 21.92 -0.86 6.39
CA VAL A 46 23.31 -0.64 5.95
C VAL A 46 23.61 -1.43 4.67
N ILE A 47 23.20 -2.71 4.60
CA ILE A 47 23.42 -3.54 3.41
C ILE A 47 22.66 -2.95 2.22
N MET A 48 21.38 -2.64 2.40
CA MET A 48 20.52 -2.11 1.33
C MET A 48 21.01 -0.78 0.79
N LYS A 49 21.49 0.13 1.65
CA LYS A 49 22.07 1.41 1.23
C LYS A 49 23.34 1.26 0.39
N ASN A 50 24.20 0.29 0.72
CA ASN A 50 25.37 -0.01 -0.09
C ASN A 50 24.96 -0.58 -1.45
N LEU A 51 24.08 -1.58 -1.47
CA LEU A 51 23.58 -2.18 -2.71
C LEU A 51 22.87 -1.15 -3.61
N GLN A 52 22.15 -0.20 -3.03
CA GLN A 52 21.49 0.87 -3.78
C GLN A 52 22.47 1.79 -4.51
N THR A 53 23.62 2.07 -3.91
CA THR A 53 24.68 2.84 -4.57
C THR A 53 25.19 2.09 -5.80
N GLU A 54 25.41 0.79 -5.69
CA GLU A 54 25.85 -0.05 -6.81
C GLU A 54 24.76 -0.21 -7.89
N ALA A 55 23.49 -0.37 -7.50
CA ALA A 55 22.36 -0.46 -8.43
C ALA A 55 22.23 0.81 -9.29
N ASN A 56 22.39 1.98 -8.66
CA ASN A 56 22.38 3.29 -9.32
C ASN A 56 23.51 3.47 -10.35
N ASP A 57 24.60 2.74 -10.18
CA ASP A 57 25.77 2.76 -11.06
C ASP A 57 25.76 1.63 -12.10
N SER A 58 24.74 0.75 -12.07
CA SER A 58 24.65 -0.39 -12.96
C SER A 58 24.49 0.02 -14.43
N ARG A 59 25.01 -0.82 -15.34
CA ARG A 59 24.94 -0.58 -16.78
C ARG A 59 23.50 -0.46 -17.28
N LEU A 60 22.58 -1.30 -16.78
CA LEU A 60 21.14 -1.21 -17.08
C LEU A 60 20.62 0.20 -16.80
N VAL A 61 20.81 0.68 -15.57
CA VAL A 61 20.27 1.95 -15.12
C VAL A 61 20.88 3.09 -15.92
N ARG A 62 22.20 3.09 -16.16
CA ARG A 62 22.87 4.15 -16.92
C ARG A 62 22.50 4.17 -18.40
N ALA A 63 22.51 3.02 -19.08
CA ALA A 63 22.37 2.96 -20.53
C ALA A 63 20.91 2.94 -21.00
N SER A 64 20.03 2.27 -20.26
CA SER A 64 18.66 2.00 -20.74
C SER A 64 17.61 2.89 -20.06
N ILE A 65 17.80 3.22 -18.77
CA ILE A 65 16.80 3.98 -18.01
C ILE A 65 17.17 5.47 -17.94
N TYR A 66 18.38 5.79 -17.49
CA TYR A 66 18.79 7.17 -17.19
C TYR A 66 18.87 8.08 -18.42
N GLU A 67 19.44 7.63 -19.53
CA GLU A 67 19.47 8.43 -20.78
C GLU A 67 18.07 8.61 -21.39
N GLY A 68 17.19 7.61 -21.24
CA GLY A 68 15.77 7.73 -21.59
C GLY A 68 15.06 8.83 -20.78
N PHE A 69 15.28 8.85 -19.46
CA PHE A 69 14.69 9.86 -18.58
C PHE A 69 15.31 11.26 -18.69
N LYS A 70 16.56 11.39 -19.15
CA LYS A 70 17.15 12.69 -19.45
C LYS A 70 16.52 13.36 -20.65
N THR A 71 16.15 12.55 -21.64
CA THR A 71 15.59 13.03 -22.92
C THR A 71 14.09 13.27 -22.84
N ASP A 72 13.39 12.62 -21.90
CA ASP A 72 11.98 12.88 -21.62
C ASP A 72 11.75 13.94 -20.53
N SER A 73 10.83 14.88 -20.80
CA SER A 73 10.42 15.92 -19.86
C SER A 73 9.49 15.43 -18.75
N ALA A 74 9.07 14.15 -18.77
CA ALA A 74 8.11 13.57 -17.81
C ALA A 74 8.83 13.06 -16.55
N LYS A 75 9.18 13.98 -15.64
CA LYS A 75 9.98 13.67 -14.43
C LYS A 75 9.18 13.34 -13.18
N THR A 76 7.85 13.32 -13.23
CA THR A 76 7.02 13.17 -12.03
C THR A 76 6.10 11.96 -12.15
N SER A 77 6.25 11.03 -11.21
CA SER A 77 5.24 9.98 -10.99
C SER A 77 4.03 10.58 -10.28
N HIS A 78 2.84 10.17 -10.71
CA HIS A 78 1.57 10.64 -10.17
C HIS A 78 0.80 9.46 -9.55
N LEU A 79 1.38 8.79 -8.55
CA LEU A 79 0.74 7.64 -7.90
C LEU A 79 -0.40 8.04 -6.94
N ASP A 80 -0.46 9.28 -6.46
CA ASP A 80 -1.45 9.73 -5.47
C ASP A 80 -2.90 9.31 -5.79
N PRO A 81 -3.40 9.40 -7.05
CA PRO A 81 -4.75 8.92 -7.39
C PRO A 81 -4.98 7.43 -7.11
N LEU A 82 -3.94 6.58 -7.24
CA LEU A 82 -4.01 5.16 -6.95
C LEU A 82 -3.84 4.85 -5.46
N LEU A 83 -3.06 5.66 -4.74
CA LEU A 83 -2.72 5.43 -3.34
C LEU A 83 -3.77 5.98 -2.37
N ASP A 84 -4.26 7.19 -2.64
CA ASP A 84 -5.04 7.96 -1.68
C ASP A 84 -6.54 7.71 -1.79
N TYR A 85 -7.02 6.99 -2.81
CA TYR A 85 -8.44 6.72 -3.00
C TYR A 85 -8.75 5.22 -3.09
N LEU A 86 -9.94 4.85 -2.62
CA LEU A 86 -10.41 3.48 -2.64
C LEU A 86 -10.55 2.96 -4.09
N GLY A 87 -10.00 1.78 -4.34
CA GLY A 87 -10.08 1.09 -5.62
C GLY A 87 -10.96 -0.16 -5.59
N PHE A 88 -11.32 -0.65 -6.77
CA PHE A 88 -12.00 -1.93 -6.98
C PHE A 88 -11.26 -2.76 -8.02
N CYS A 89 -10.95 -4.00 -7.69
CA CYS A 89 -10.28 -4.99 -8.54
C CYS A 89 -11.25 -6.11 -8.89
N THR A 90 -11.35 -6.45 -10.18
CA THR A 90 -12.34 -7.42 -10.68
C THR A 90 -12.00 -8.88 -10.43
N TRP A 91 -10.78 -9.22 -9.99
CA TRP A 91 -10.26 -10.61 -9.92
C TRP A 91 -11.16 -11.55 -9.11
N ASN A 92 -11.20 -11.42 -7.78
CA ASN A 92 -12.04 -12.28 -6.94
C ASN A 92 -13.54 -11.88 -7.03
N ALA A 93 -13.82 -10.64 -7.41
CA ALA A 93 -15.18 -10.11 -7.48
C ALA A 93 -16.00 -10.69 -8.64
N LEU A 94 -15.41 -10.77 -9.83
CA LEU A 94 -16.08 -11.11 -11.09
C LEU A 94 -15.52 -12.37 -11.76
N GLY A 95 -14.35 -12.83 -11.32
CA GLY A 95 -13.69 -14.04 -11.81
C GLY A 95 -13.15 -13.92 -13.23
N LEU A 96 -12.70 -15.06 -13.76
CA LEU A 96 -12.04 -15.16 -15.06
C LEU A 96 -12.95 -14.78 -16.24
N GLU A 97 -14.26 -15.00 -16.17
CA GLU A 97 -15.18 -14.68 -17.28
C GLU A 97 -15.58 -13.20 -17.27
N LEU A 98 -14.60 -12.31 -17.38
CA LEU A 98 -14.78 -10.88 -17.33
C LEU A 98 -15.49 -10.36 -18.58
N THR A 99 -16.53 -9.55 -18.39
CA THR A 99 -17.27 -8.90 -19.50
C THR A 99 -17.55 -7.45 -19.17
N GLN A 100 -17.76 -6.63 -20.21
CA GLN A 100 -18.20 -5.25 -20.06
C GLN A 100 -19.43 -5.15 -19.13
N ASP A 101 -20.45 -5.99 -19.35
CA ASP A 101 -21.71 -5.91 -18.62
C ASP A 101 -21.55 -6.25 -17.13
N LYS A 102 -20.74 -7.28 -16.80
CA LYS A 102 -20.42 -7.60 -15.41
C LYS A 102 -19.76 -6.44 -14.68
N ILE A 103 -18.85 -5.71 -15.34
CA ILE A 103 -18.16 -4.57 -14.73
C ILE A 103 -19.13 -3.40 -14.54
N LEU A 104 -19.93 -3.08 -15.55
CA LEU A 104 -20.91 -1.98 -15.45
C LEU A 104 -21.95 -2.25 -14.36
N GLU A 105 -22.42 -3.50 -14.24
CA GLU A 105 -23.31 -3.91 -13.17
C GLU A 105 -22.63 -3.80 -11.79
N ALA A 106 -21.38 -4.23 -11.67
CA ALA A 106 -20.61 -4.08 -10.43
C ALA A 106 -20.52 -2.61 -10.00
N LEU A 107 -20.16 -1.71 -10.92
CA LEU A 107 -20.08 -0.28 -10.66
C LEU A 107 -21.44 0.31 -10.27
N ARG A 108 -22.52 -0.13 -10.92
CA ARG A 108 -23.90 0.23 -10.56
C ARG A 108 -24.19 -0.15 -9.10
N VAL A 109 -23.92 -1.40 -8.72
CA VAL A 109 -24.15 -1.90 -7.36
C VAL A 109 -23.31 -1.16 -6.33
N LEU A 110 -22.03 -0.89 -6.60
CA LEU A 110 -21.17 -0.09 -5.71
C LEU A 110 -21.74 1.31 -5.48
N ARG A 111 -22.15 1.98 -6.56
CA ARG A 111 -22.75 3.32 -6.50
C ARG A 111 -24.07 3.32 -5.73
N ASP A 112 -24.95 2.36 -6.00
CA ASP A 112 -26.25 2.23 -5.35
C ASP A 112 -26.11 1.95 -3.84
N ASN A 113 -24.97 1.40 -3.39
CA ASN A 113 -24.59 1.23 -1.98
C ASN A 113 -23.69 2.35 -1.43
N ASN A 114 -23.53 3.47 -2.14
CA ASN A 114 -22.69 4.62 -1.77
C ASN A 114 -21.20 4.26 -1.53
N ILE A 115 -20.69 3.23 -2.19
CA ILE A 115 -19.26 2.88 -2.20
C ILE A 115 -18.59 3.67 -3.33
N ARG A 116 -17.94 4.77 -2.97
CA ARG A 116 -17.36 5.74 -3.92
C ARG A 116 -15.91 5.45 -4.24
N ILE A 117 -15.69 4.46 -5.09
CA ILE A 117 -14.37 4.16 -5.62
C ILE A 117 -13.89 5.27 -6.57
N SER A 118 -12.57 5.46 -6.65
CA SER A 118 -11.95 6.34 -7.67
C SER A 118 -11.08 5.60 -8.68
N THR A 119 -10.77 4.34 -8.39
CA THR A 119 -9.88 3.52 -9.21
C THR A 119 -10.57 2.20 -9.54
N LEU A 120 -10.66 1.88 -10.83
CA LEU A 120 -11.10 0.59 -11.33
C LEU A 120 -9.90 -0.15 -11.91
N LEU A 121 -9.59 -1.34 -11.40
CA LEU A 121 -8.63 -2.27 -11.98
C LEU A 121 -9.39 -3.42 -12.65
N MET A 122 -9.38 -3.42 -13.99
CA MET A 122 -9.80 -4.56 -14.80
C MET A 122 -8.69 -5.61 -14.74
N ASP A 123 -8.89 -6.63 -13.92
CA ASP A 123 -7.97 -7.75 -13.83
C ASP A 123 -8.09 -8.67 -15.07
N ASP A 124 -7.51 -9.85 -15.01
CA ASP A 124 -7.26 -10.71 -16.18
C ASP A 124 -8.50 -11.03 -17.06
N ASN A 125 -8.23 -11.43 -18.31
CA ASN A 125 -9.13 -11.94 -19.33
C ASN A 125 -9.97 -10.91 -20.11
N TRP A 126 -9.54 -9.65 -20.16
CA TRP A 126 -10.05 -8.65 -21.13
C TRP A 126 -9.37 -8.76 -22.51
N GLN A 127 -8.18 -9.37 -22.56
CA GLN A 127 -7.30 -9.42 -23.72
C GLN A 127 -7.82 -10.38 -24.78
N LYS A 128 -7.40 -10.16 -26.04
CA LYS A 128 -7.54 -11.14 -27.11
C LYS A 128 -6.46 -12.22 -27.00
N LEU A 129 -6.89 -13.42 -26.66
CA LEU A 129 -6.02 -14.55 -26.36
C LEU A 129 -6.20 -15.68 -27.38
N GLN A 130 -5.13 -16.45 -27.58
CA GLN A 130 -5.13 -17.67 -28.39
C GLN A 130 -4.62 -18.85 -27.57
N GLY A 131 -4.85 -20.04 -28.13
CA GLY A 131 -4.36 -21.29 -27.59
C GLY A 131 -2.89 -21.57 -27.85
N THR A 132 -2.36 -22.59 -27.20
CA THR A 132 -1.00 -23.13 -27.47
C THR A 132 -1.04 -24.63 -27.71
N GLU A 133 0.08 -25.19 -28.18
CA GLU A 133 0.28 -26.63 -28.34
C GLU A 133 0.20 -27.40 -27.00
N LEU A 134 0.41 -26.71 -25.87
CA LEU A 134 0.21 -27.25 -24.52
C LEU A 134 -1.29 -27.43 -24.18
N GLY A 135 -2.17 -26.90 -25.03
CA GLY A 135 -3.62 -26.97 -24.89
C GLY A 135 -4.25 -25.68 -24.38
N ASN A 136 -5.58 -25.62 -24.46
CA ASN A 136 -6.38 -24.45 -24.07
C ASN A 136 -7.19 -24.68 -22.80
N GLN A 137 -6.92 -25.79 -22.11
CA GLN A 137 -7.75 -26.24 -20.99
C GLN A 137 -7.49 -25.43 -19.71
N HIS A 138 -6.28 -24.85 -19.58
CA HIS A 138 -5.93 -23.93 -18.51
C HIS A 138 -5.60 -22.55 -19.08
N HIS A 139 -6.09 -21.50 -18.44
CA HIS A 139 -5.86 -20.13 -18.89
C HIS A 139 -4.36 -19.78 -18.94
N ASP A 140 -3.56 -20.33 -18.02
CA ASP A 140 -2.11 -20.10 -17.94
C ASP A 140 -1.28 -20.62 -19.12
N TYR A 141 -1.88 -21.41 -20.01
CA TYR A 141 -1.23 -21.83 -21.26
C TYR A 141 -1.59 -20.94 -22.44
N ARG A 142 -2.49 -19.97 -22.29
CA ARG A 142 -2.89 -19.08 -23.39
C ARG A 142 -1.79 -18.06 -23.71
N VAL A 143 -1.91 -17.45 -24.88
CA VAL A 143 -0.95 -16.48 -25.41
C VAL A 143 -1.64 -15.21 -25.84
N LEU A 144 -0.94 -14.07 -25.72
CA LEU A 144 -1.45 -12.79 -26.19
C LEU A 144 -1.41 -12.74 -27.73
N ALA A 145 -2.55 -12.44 -28.34
CA ALA A 145 -2.66 -12.43 -29.80
C ALA A 145 -2.81 -11.01 -30.39
N ASP A 146 -3.33 -10.06 -29.62
CA ASP A 146 -3.58 -8.69 -30.08
C ASP A 146 -3.64 -7.71 -28.90
N PHE A 147 -3.39 -6.42 -29.16
CA PHE A 147 -3.59 -5.35 -28.17
C PHE A 147 -5.07 -5.08 -27.89
N ARG A 148 -5.93 -5.36 -28.87
CA ARG A 148 -7.38 -5.13 -28.77
C ARG A 148 -8.00 -6.07 -27.74
N ALA A 149 -9.05 -5.57 -27.09
CA ALA A 149 -9.86 -6.40 -26.20
C ALA A 149 -10.58 -7.50 -26.98
N ASN A 150 -10.92 -8.58 -26.29
CA ASN A 150 -11.71 -9.67 -26.85
C ASN A 150 -13.19 -9.28 -27.04
N GLU A 151 -13.98 -10.23 -27.52
CA GLU A 151 -15.39 -10.09 -27.88
C GLU A 151 -16.30 -9.78 -26.68
N ALA A 152 -15.80 -9.92 -25.43
CA ALA A 152 -16.53 -9.49 -24.22
C ALA A 152 -16.59 -7.95 -24.06
N PHE A 153 -15.87 -7.22 -24.92
CA PHE A 153 -15.90 -5.77 -25.06
C PHE A 153 -16.24 -5.41 -26.52
N PRO A 154 -17.52 -5.56 -26.94
CA PRO A 154 -17.90 -5.56 -28.36
C PRO A 154 -17.57 -4.26 -29.11
N ASP A 155 -17.60 -3.12 -28.41
CA ASP A 155 -17.25 -1.80 -28.97
C ASP A 155 -15.83 -1.34 -28.61
N GLY A 156 -15.02 -2.24 -28.05
CA GLY A 156 -13.66 -1.99 -27.60
C GLY A 156 -13.53 -1.17 -26.32
N LEU A 157 -12.30 -1.09 -25.80
CA LEU A 157 -12.01 -0.46 -24.51
C LEU A 157 -12.36 1.03 -24.47
N LYS A 158 -12.19 1.76 -25.58
CA LYS A 158 -12.48 3.20 -25.62
C LYS A 158 -13.95 3.52 -25.37
N SER A 159 -14.86 2.75 -25.98
CA SER A 159 -16.30 2.88 -25.75
C SER A 159 -16.62 2.57 -24.29
N PHE A 160 -16.07 1.46 -23.79
CA PHE A 160 -16.23 1.02 -22.42
C PHE A 160 -15.79 2.06 -21.38
N THR A 161 -14.55 2.55 -21.45
CA THR A 161 -14.01 3.51 -20.47
C THR A 161 -14.74 4.85 -20.52
N THR A 162 -15.17 5.29 -21.70
CA THR A 162 -15.99 6.50 -21.87
C THR A 162 -17.31 6.35 -21.12
N ARG A 163 -17.97 5.19 -21.26
CA ARG A 163 -19.20 4.86 -20.55
C ARG A 163 -18.98 4.78 -19.03
N VAL A 164 -17.92 4.11 -18.57
CA VAL A 164 -17.57 4.02 -17.14
C VAL A 164 -17.45 5.41 -16.53
N LYS A 165 -16.69 6.32 -17.16
CA LYS A 165 -16.47 7.68 -16.66
C LYS A 165 -17.75 8.53 -16.68
N ALA A 166 -18.61 8.34 -17.68
CA ALA A 166 -19.88 9.04 -17.78
C ALA A 166 -20.88 8.61 -16.69
N GLU A 167 -20.95 7.31 -16.40
CA GLU A 167 -21.90 6.75 -15.43
C GLU A 167 -21.37 6.77 -13.98
N ASN A 168 -20.06 6.97 -13.79
CA ASN A 168 -19.39 6.94 -12.49
C ASN A 168 -18.37 8.09 -12.36
N PRO A 169 -18.81 9.34 -12.09
CA PRO A 169 -17.95 10.52 -12.09
C PRO A 169 -16.79 10.50 -11.09
N PHE A 170 -16.87 9.66 -10.05
CA PHE A 170 -15.77 9.49 -9.08
C PHE A 170 -14.64 8.61 -9.62
N VAL A 171 -14.89 7.75 -10.62
CA VAL A 171 -13.88 6.88 -11.24
C VAL A 171 -12.99 7.70 -12.16
N THR A 172 -11.87 8.16 -11.63
CA THR A 172 -10.88 8.94 -12.38
C THR A 172 -9.80 8.07 -13.01
N GLU A 173 -9.53 6.91 -12.42
CA GLU A 173 -8.47 5.99 -12.82
C GLU A 173 -9.07 4.65 -13.27
N ILE A 174 -8.70 4.19 -14.47
CA ILE A 174 -9.10 2.88 -15.00
C ILE A 174 -7.83 2.18 -15.48
N GLY A 175 -7.53 1.03 -14.92
CA GLY A 175 -6.34 0.25 -15.23
C GLY A 175 -6.67 -1.14 -15.73
N VAL A 176 -5.70 -1.75 -16.38
CA VAL A 176 -5.78 -3.13 -16.87
C VAL A 176 -4.64 -3.98 -16.35
N TRP A 177 -4.91 -5.26 -16.15
CA TRP A 177 -3.89 -6.28 -15.92
C TRP A 177 -3.29 -6.77 -17.25
N HIS A 178 -1.98 -7.04 -17.29
CA HIS A 178 -1.34 -7.81 -18.37
C HIS A 178 -0.05 -8.47 -17.88
N ALA A 179 0.41 -9.54 -18.52
CA ALA A 179 1.72 -10.13 -18.23
C ALA A 179 2.86 -9.35 -18.92
N LEU A 180 4.06 -9.40 -18.35
CA LEU A 180 5.24 -8.71 -18.90
C LEU A 180 5.68 -9.26 -20.27
N MET A 181 5.61 -10.58 -20.47
CA MET A 181 6.05 -11.22 -21.73
C MET A 181 4.88 -11.58 -22.65
N GLY A 182 3.79 -10.82 -22.62
CA GLY A 182 2.57 -11.09 -23.38
C GLY A 182 1.44 -11.56 -22.47
N TYR A 183 1.12 -12.86 -22.51
CA TYR A 183 0.26 -13.54 -21.53
C TYR A 183 1.06 -14.62 -20.78
N TRP A 184 0.40 -15.43 -19.94
CA TRP A 184 1.06 -16.51 -19.17
C TRP A 184 1.91 -17.47 -20.03
N GLY A 185 1.47 -17.78 -21.25
CA GLY A 185 2.20 -18.62 -22.22
C GLY A 185 3.10 -17.84 -23.19
N GLY A 186 3.18 -16.51 -23.10
CA GLY A 186 3.91 -15.65 -24.04
C GLY A 186 3.02 -15.02 -25.12
N LEU A 187 3.52 -14.99 -26.36
CA LEU A 187 2.85 -14.42 -27.54
C LEU A 187 2.37 -15.48 -28.53
N ALA A 188 1.30 -15.16 -29.27
CA ALA A 188 0.78 -16.01 -30.34
C ALA A 188 1.84 -16.28 -31.43
N ALA A 189 1.74 -17.45 -32.08
CA ALA A 189 2.67 -17.85 -33.14
C ALA A 189 2.41 -17.17 -34.47
N GLU A 190 1.17 -16.77 -34.69
CA GLU A 190 0.71 -16.06 -35.87
C GLU A 190 -0.20 -14.89 -35.48
N GLY A 191 -0.35 -13.96 -36.40
CA GLY A 191 -1.29 -12.84 -36.27
C GLY A 191 -0.61 -11.51 -36.04
N TRP A 192 -1.42 -10.53 -35.66
CA TRP A 192 -1.06 -9.11 -35.78
C TRP A 192 0.22 -8.73 -35.02
N ILE A 193 0.47 -9.32 -33.85
CA ILE A 193 1.70 -9.02 -33.09
C ILE A 193 2.95 -9.45 -33.86
N VAL A 194 3.02 -10.69 -34.34
CA VAL A 194 4.21 -11.19 -35.05
C VAL A 194 4.38 -10.55 -36.42
N ASP A 195 3.30 -10.06 -37.04
CA ASP A 195 3.35 -9.31 -38.30
C ASP A 195 3.92 -7.90 -38.14
N ASN A 196 3.87 -7.32 -36.94
CA ASN A 196 4.25 -5.92 -36.68
C ASN A 196 5.51 -5.76 -35.82
N TYR A 197 5.95 -6.81 -35.13
CA TYR A 197 7.13 -6.78 -34.28
C TYR A 197 8.02 -8.00 -34.51
N GLU A 198 9.33 -7.76 -34.49
CA GLU A 198 10.31 -8.83 -34.46
C GLU A 198 10.17 -9.60 -33.13
N THR A 199 10.07 -10.93 -33.24
CA THR A 199 9.95 -11.83 -32.09
C THR A 199 11.18 -12.72 -31.95
N ALA A 200 11.39 -13.24 -30.74
CA ALA A 200 12.40 -14.24 -30.41
C ALA A 200 11.76 -15.40 -29.67
N ASP A 201 12.09 -16.62 -30.06
CA ASP A 201 11.67 -17.84 -29.37
C ASP A 201 12.75 -18.24 -28.38
N VAL A 202 12.39 -18.35 -27.10
CA VAL A 202 13.32 -18.74 -26.04
C VAL A 202 12.83 -20.00 -25.35
N ALA A 203 13.75 -20.92 -25.07
CA ALA A 203 13.43 -22.09 -24.26
C ALA A 203 13.21 -21.66 -22.80
N GLY A 204 12.17 -22.16 -22.15
CA GLY A 204 11.88 -21.80 -20.78
C GLY A 204 10.84 -22.71 -20.13
N LYS A 205 10.25 -22.22 -19.04
CA LYS A 205 9.19 -22.91 -18.32
C LYS A 205 8.03 -21.97 -18.03
N VAL A 206 6.83 -22.41 -18.36
CA VAL A 206 5.58 -21.77 -17.95
C VAL A 206 4.94 -22.60 -16.83
N TYR A 207 3.78 -22.17 -16.33
CA TYR A 207 2.87 -22.87 -15.40
C TYR A 207 3.31 -24.27 -14.89
N TYR A 208 3.44 -24.41 -13.56
CA TYR A 208 3.97 -25.62 -12.89
C TYR A 208 5.32 -26.11 -13.44
N ALA A 209 6.18 -25.18 -13.83
CA ALA A 209 7.51 -25.47 -14.35
C ALA A 209 7.51 -26.36 -15.62
N THR A 210 6.42 -26.32 -16.40
CA THR A 210 6.26 -27.06 -17.66
C THR A 210 7.23 -26.51 -18.71
N PRO A 211 8.20 -27.31 -19.20
CA PRO A 211 9.13 -26.86 -20.24
C PRO A 211 8.40 -26.56 -21.54
N THR A 212 8.72 -25.43 -22.16
CA THR A 212 8.15 -25.02 -23.46
C THR A 212 9.05 -24.02 -24.18
N THR A 213 8.71 -23.70 -25.42
CA THR A 213 9.20 -22.52 -26.13
C THR A 213 8.28 -21.35 -25.82
N ILE A 214 8.84 -20.27 -25.28
CA ILE A 214 8.14 -19.03 -24.99
C ILE A 214 8.46 -18.05 -26.12
N ARG A 215 7.45 -17.60 -26.84
CA ARG A 215 7.61 -16.53 -27.83
C ARG A 215 7.59 -15.17 -27.14
N SER A 216 8.64 -14.39 -27.36
CA SER A 216 8.91 -13.08 -26.79
C SER A 216 9.04 -12.04 -27.90
N ILE A 217 8.91 -10.75 -27.57
CA ILE A 217 9.40 -9.69 -28.47
C ILE A 217 10.93 -9.71 -28.44
N SER A 218 11.59 -9.45 -29.57
CA SER A 218 13.04 -9.31 -29.64
C SER A 218 13.51 -8.10 -28.83
N ALA A 219 14.74 -8.15 -28.31
CA ALA A 219 15.29 -7.03 -27.54
C ALA A 219 15.28 -5.68 -28.31
N SER A 220 15.45 -5.73 -29.63
CA SER A 220 15.44 -4.58 -30.55
C SER A 220 14.06 -3.94 -30.70
N HIS A 221 12.97 -4.72 -30.65
CA HIS A 221 11.60 -4.22 -30.86
C HIS A 221 10.83 -3.90 -29.57
N LEU A 222 11.37 -4.21 -28.39
CA LEU A 222 10.66 -4.03 -27.11
C LEU A 222 10.22 -2.59 -26.83
N ASN A 223 11.07 -1.60 -27.09
CA ASN A 223 10.72 -0.19 -26.89
C ASN A 223 9.54 0.21 -27.77
N LYS A 224 9.54 -0.21 -29.05
CA LYS A 224 8.45 0.06 -29.99
C LYS A 224 7.17 -0.65 -29.53
N TYR A 225 7.26 -1.94 -29.18
CA TYR A 225 6.13 -2.74 -28.73
C TYR A 225 5.42 -2.11 -27.52
N TYR A 226 6.15 -1.77 -26.46
CA TYR A 226 5.56 -1.20 -25.25
C TYR A 226 5.05 0.22 -25.45
N ASP A 227 5.74 1.04 -26.26
CA ASP A 227 5.28 2.38 -26.59
C ASP A 227 3.95 2.36 -27.36
N ASP A 228 3.84 1.47 -28.37
CA ASP A 228 2.61 1.27 -29.14
C ASP A 228 1.49 0.68 -28.27
N PHE A 229 1.79 -0.32 -27.43
CA PHE A 229 0.80 -0.95 -26.56
C PHE A 229 0.19 0.05 -25.59
N TYR A 230 1.01 0.80 -24.86
CA TYR A 230 0.50 1.78 -23.90
C TYR A 230 -0.05 3.04 -24.57
N THR A 231 0.38 3.38 -25.80
CA THR A 231 -0.31 4.40 -26.59
C THR A 231 -1.74 3.98 -26.91
N TYR A 232 -1.95 2.73 -27.33
CA TYR A 232 -3.29 2.19 -27.55
C TYR A 232 -4.13 2.19 -26.26
N LEU A 233 -3.58 1.74 -25.14
CA LEU A 233 -4.27 1.74 -23.85
C LEU A 233 -4.66 3.17 -23.42
N ALA A 234 -3.72 4.12 -23.47
CA ALA A 234 -3.97 5.51 -23.12
C ALA A 234 -5.03 6.15 -24.04
N ALA A 235 -4.96 5.91 -25.35
CA ALA A 235 -5.97 6.37 -26.32
C ALA A 235 -7.36 5.73 -26.08
N SER A 236 -7.39 4.58 -25.42
CA SER A 236 -8.60 3.87 -24.99
C SER A 236 -9.08 4.30 -23.60
N GLY A 237 -8.48 5.32 -22.99
CA GLY A 237 -8.91 5.86 -21.69
C GLY A 237 -8.37 5.13 -20.46
N ILE A 238 -7.48 4.14 -20.65
CA ILE A 238 -6.74 3.48 -19.58
C ILE A 238 -5.66 4.41 -19.05
N THR A 239 -5.48 4.44 -17.74
CA THR A 239 -4.63 5.40 -17.04
C THR A 239 -3.51 4.77 -16.23
N PHE A 240 -3.56 3.45 -15.99
CA PHE A 240 -2.48 2.70 -15.33
C PHE A 240 -2.51 1.22 -15.74
N ALA A 241 -1.44 0.48 -15.43
CA ALA A 241 -1.36 -0.96 -15.71
C ALA A 241 -0.90 -1.75 -14.48
N LYS A 242 -1.51 -2.90 -14.20
CA LYS A 242 -0.95 -3.94 -13.32
C LYS A 242 -0.20 -4.93 -14.20
N THR A 243 1.12 -4.97 -14.09
CA THR A 243 1.98 -5.81 -14.91
C THR A 243 2.48 -7.00 -14.13
N ASP A 244 2.01 -8.17 -14.52
CA ASP A 244 2.16 -9.41 -13.78
C ASP A 244 3.09 -10.40 -14.47
N VAL A 245 3.28 -11.55 -13.85
CA VAL A 245 4.06 -12.68 -14.40
C VAL A 245 5.50 -12.26 -14.73
N GLN A 246 6.03 -11.24 -14.04
CA GLN A 246 7.37 -10.72 -14.31
C GLN A 246 8.47 -11.75 -14.00
N CYS A 247 8.21 -12.65 -13.06
CA CYS A 247 9.09 -13.76 -12.72
C CYS A 247 9.32 -14.74 -13.89
N LEU A 248 8.49 -14.74 -14.94
CA LEU A 248 8.69 -15.60 -16.12
C LEU A 248 10.05 -15.35 -16.80
N LEU A 249 10.58 -14.13 -16.69
CA LEU A 249 11.93 -13.80 -17.12
C LEU A 249 13.01 -14.69 -16.47
N HIS A 250 12.84 -15.10 -15.21
CA HIS A 250 13.77 -16.00 -14.52
C HIS A 250 13.68 -17.44 -15.03
N ASN A 251 12.52 -17.82 -15.60
CA ASN A 251 12.26 -19.17 -16.10
C ASN A 251 12.77 -19.40 -17.53
N ILE A 252 13.31 -18.37 -18.19
CA ILE A 252 14.07 -18.52 -19.43
C ILE A 252 15.29 -19.39 -19.14
N ARG A 253 15.55 -20.39 -19.98
CA ARG A 253 16.56 -21.44 -19.74
C ARG A 253 17.98 -20.97 -20.01
N GLU A 254 18.21 -20.33 -21.16
CA GLU A 254 19.55 -19.95 -21.59
C GLU A 254 20.02 -18.65 -20.91
N GLY A 255 21.27 -18.64 -20.45
CA GLY A 255 21.87 -17.47 -19.78
C GLY A 255 21.96 -16.25 -20.69
N SER A 256 22.35 -16.47 -21.95
CA SER A 256 22.43 -15.41 -22.96
C SER A 256 21.09 -14.72 -23.20
N ASP A 257 20.00 -15.48 -23.21
CA ASP A 257 18.65 -14.94 -23.42
C ASP A 257 18.19 -14.14 -22.21
N ARG A 258 18.48 -14.60 -20.98
CA ARG A 258 18.25 -13.83 -19.76
C ARG A 258 19.04 -12.51 -19.76
N ALA A 259 20.32 -12.57 -20.07
CA ALA A 259 21.21 -11.40 -20.11
C ALA A 259 20.76 -10.38 -21.18
N ALA A 260 20.12 -10.82 -22.26
CA ALA A 260 19.58 -9.92 -23.29
C ALA A 260 18.17 -9.39 -22.95
N LEU A 261 17.25 -10.26 -22.54
CA LEU A 261 15.82 -9.93 -22.45
C LEU A 261 15.43 -9.28 -21.12
N ILE A 262 15.96 -9.73 -19.98
CA ILE A 262 15.63 -9.15 -18.67
C ILE A 262 15.87 -7.63 -18.66
N PRO A 263 17.07 -7.14 -18.99
CA PRO A 263 17.31 -5.71 -19.00
C PRO A 263 16.46 -4.95 -20.02
N ALA A 264 16.22 -5.54 -21.20
CA ALA A 264 15.47 -4.90 -22.26
C ALA A 264 13.98 -4.76 -21.92
N TYR A 265 13.35 -5.80 -21.36
CA TYR A 265 11.96 -5.77 -20.90
C TYR A 265 11.77 -4.75 -19.78
N GLN A 266 12.64 -4.79 -18.78
CA GLN A 266 12.57 -3.88 -17.63
C GLN A 266 12.69 -2.42 -18.07
N ALA A 267 13.63 -2.10 -18.97
CA ALA A 267 13.78 -0.75 -19.48
C ALA A 267 12.58 -0.30 -20.34
N ALA A 268 12.16 -1.12 -21.32
CA ALA A 268 11.07 -0.78 -22.23
C ALA A 268 9.74 -0.59 -21.49
N TRP A 269 9.42 -1.52 -20.57
CA TRP A 269 8.23 -1.43 -19.73
C TRP A 269 8.25 -0.17 -18.86
N THR A 270 9.38 0.07 -18.15
CA THR A 270 9.54 1.24 -17.29
C THR A 270 9.30 2.52 -18.07
N MET A 271 10.05 2.71 -19.16
CA MET A 271 9.96 3.92 -19.97
C MET A 271 8.56 4.14 -20.54
N ALA A 272 7.91 3.07 -21.01
CA ALA A 272 6.58 3.18 -21.60
C ALA A 272 5.51 3.61 -20.58
N HIS A 273 5.45 3.02 -19.37
CA HIS A 273 4.42 3.43 -18.41
C HIS A 273 4.65 4.85 -17.89
N PHE A 274 5.90 5.32 -17.84
CA PHE A 274 6.21 6.72 -17.53
C PHE A 274 5.72 7.67 -18.64
N ARG A 275 6.04 7.36 -19.89
CA ARG A 275 5.66 8.20 -21.05
C ARG A 275 4.15 8.23 -21.30
N ARG A 276 3.48 7.09 -21.19
CA ARG A 276 2.12 6.90 -21.69
C ARG A 276 1.06 6.84 -20.60
N LEU A 277 1.43 6.45 -19.37
CA LEU A 277 0.51 6.25 -18.24
C LEU A 277 0.85 7.15 -17.04
N GLY A 278 1.71 8.16 -17.20
CA GLY A 278 2.07 9.10 -16.14
C GLY A 278 2.81 8.46 -14.95
N GLY A 279 3.54 7.37 -15.21
CA GLY A 279 4.28 6.62 -14.19
C GLY A 279 3.41 5.66 -13.37
N LYS A 280 2.11 5.58 -13.64
CA LYS A 280 1.18 4.74 -12.89
C LYS A 280 1.23 3.29 -13.38
N ALA A 281 1.93 2.46 -12.62
CA ALA A 281 1.94 1.01 -12.80
C ALA A 281 2.03 0.27 -11.46
N ILE A 282 1.53 -0.95 -11.44
CA ILE A 282 1.68 -1.93 -10.35
C ILE A 282 2.57 -3.05 -10.85
N SER A 283 3.74 -3.19 -10.24
CA SER A 283 4.72 -4.24 -10.51
C SER A 283 4.37 -5.50 -9.73
N CYS A 284 4.02 -6.56 -10.45
CA CYS A 284 3.42 -7.77 -9.91
C CYS A 284 4.18 -9.04 -10.33
N MET A 285 4.32 -9.97 -9.37
CA MET A 285 5.27 -11.10 -9.40
C MET A 285 6.74 -10.74 -9.75
N PRO A 286 7.32 -9.59 -9.33
CA PRO A 286 8.68 -9.20 -9.72
C PRO A 286 9.78 -9.73 -8.77
N GLN A 287 9.45 -10.64 -7.85
CA GLN A 287 10.32 -11.05 -6.73
C GLN A 287 11.45 -12.02 -7.14
N ILE A 288 12.15 -11.70 -8.23
CA ILE A 288 13.36 -12.39 -8.67
C ILE A 288 14.57 -11.48 -8.44
N PRO A 289 15.75 -12.03 -8.07
CA PRO A 289 16.93 -11.24 -7.77
C PRO A 289 17.28 -10.22 -8.87
N GLU A 290 17.11 -10.61 -10.13
CA GLU A 290 17.43 -9.79 -11.29
C GLU A 290 16.62 -8.48 -11.29
N ILE A 291 15.31 -8.52 -10.99
CA ILE A 291 14.42 -7.35 -10.98
C ILE A 291 14.59 -6.55 -9.69
N LEU A 292 14.61 -7.23 -8.53
CA LEU A 292 14.74 -6.59 -7.22
C LEU A 292 15.99 -5.71 -7.16
N TRP A 293 17.12 -6.20 -7.66
CA TRP A 293 18.39 -5.50 -7.59
C TRP A 293 18.62 -4.47 -8.68
N GLN A 294 18.26 -4.81 -9.93
CA GLN A 294 18.61 -3.93 -11.05
C GLN A 294 17.57 -2.82 -11.26
N SER A 295 16.28 -3.13 -11.14
CA SER A 295 15.19 -2.22 -11.48
C SER A 295 14.57 -1.55 -10.27
N LEU A 296 14.40 -2.29 -9.17
CA LEU A 296 13.62 -1.83 -8.03
C LEU A 296 14.47 -1.26 -6.90
N LEU A 297 15.78 -1.55 -6.82
CA LEU A 297 16.62 -0.99 -5.76
C LEU A 297 17.18 0.41 -6.08
N GLN A 298 17.42 0.69 -7.37
CA GLN A 298 17.92 1.97 -7.87
C GLN A 298 16.93 3.13 -7.61
N THR A 299 17.43 4.37 -7.53
CA THR A 299 16.66 5.58 -7.21
C THR A 299 16.69 6.64 -8.31
N LYS A 300 17.06 6.27 -9.53
CA LYS A 300 17.11 7.16 -10.72
C LYS A 300 15.75 7.34 -11.39
N THR A 301 14.79 6.46 -11.12
CA THR A 301 13.39 6.62 -11.56
C THR A 301 12.51 6.94 -10.37
N PRO A 302 11.32 7.52 -10.60
CA PRO A 302 10.29 7.51 -9.57
C PRO A 302 9.92 6.08 -9.15
N ALA A 303 9.38 5.95 -7.93
CA ALA A 303 8.93 4.68 -7.39
C ALA A 303 7.72 4.11 -8.16
N VAL A 304 7.61 2.79 -8.17
CA VAL A 304 6.48 2.03 -8.72
C VAL A 304 5.72 1.31 -7.60
N ILE A 305 4.44 1.04 -7.78
CA ILE A 305 3.69 0.21 -6.83
C ILE A 305 4.19 -1.24 -6.97
N PHE A 306 4.36 -1.99 -5.88
CA PHE A 306 4.97 -3.32 -5.87
C PHE A 306 4.18 -4.28 -4.98
N ARG A 307 3.59 -5.33 -5.57
CA ARG A 307 2.94 -6.38 -4.80
C ARG A 307 4.00 -7.24 -4.10
N ASN A 308 4.03 -7.21 -2.78
CA ASN A 308 5.10 -7.85 -2.01
C ASN A 308 4.74 -9.23 -1.45
N SER A 309 3.74 -9.88 -2.02
CA SER A 309 3.26 -11.21 -1.63
C SER A 309 2.77 -12.00 -2.85
N ASP A 310 2.34 -13.24 -2.59
CA ASP A 310 1.48 -13.99 -3.50
C ASP A 310 0.03 -13.47 -3.42
N ASP A 311 -0.84 -13.94 -4.30
CA ASP A 311 -2.25 -13.56 -4.36
C ASP A 311 -3.00 -13.73 -3.01
N PHE A 312 -3.94 -12.83 -2.74
CA PHE A 312 -4.93 -13.02 -1.68
C PHE A 312 -6.01 -14.04 -2.08
N PHE A 313 -5.92 -15.24 -1.48
CA PHE A 313 -6.84 -16.36 -1.68
C PHE A 313 -7.81 -16.56 -0.50
N PRO A 314 -8.95 -15.84 -0.42
CA PRO A 314 -9.87 -15.89 0.72
C PRO A 314 -10.46 -17.30 0.98
N GLU A 315 -10.61 -18.09 -0.07
CA GLU A 315 -11.16 -19.44 -0.06
C GLU A 315 -10.20 -20.49 0.54
N ILE A 316 -8.89 -20.22 0.57
CA ILE A 316 -7.88 -21.12 1.14
C ILE A 316 -7.68 -20.78 2.63
N PRO A 317 -8.17 -21.58 3.60
CA PRO A 317 -8.13 -21.18 5.01
C PRO A 317 -6.73 -20.94 5.56
N SER A 318 -5.74 -21.69 5.09
CA SER A 318 -4.34 -21.56 5.51
C SER A 318 -3.65 -20.30 4.99
N SER A 319 -4.15 -19.66 3.93
CA SER A 319 -3.54 -18.47 3.32
C SER A 319 -3.98 -17.17 4.01
N ARG A 320 -5.14 -17.14 4.67
CA ARG A 320 -5.81 -15.91 5.14
C ARG A 320 -4.89 -15.04 6.01
N MET A 321 -4.55 -15.52 7.21
CA MET A 321 -3.61 -14.79 8.09
C MET A 321 -2.15 -14.91 7.65
N TRP A 322 -1.80 -15.97 6.90
CA TRP A 322 -0.47 -16.15 6.33
C TRP A 322 -0.13 -15.01 5.37
N HIS A 323 -1.09 -14.56 4.57
CA HIS A 323 -0.94 -13.47 3.64
C HIS A 323 -0.52 -12.17 4.36
N ILE A 324 -1.20 -11.78 5.44
CA ILE A 324 -0.82 -10.60 6.24
C ILE A 324 0.58 -10.78 6.82
N TRP A 325 0.88 -11.97 7.35
CA TRP A 325 2.20 -12.30 7.90
C TRP A 325 3.31 -12.18 6.85
N THR A 326 3.12 -12.76 5.67
CA THR A 326 4.09 -12.72 4.55
C THR A 326 4.33 -11.30 4.10
N ASN A 327 3.28 -10.49 3.92
CA ASN A 327 3.43 -9.09 3.54
C ASN A 327 4.25 -8.30 4.58
N ALA A 328 3.94 -8.45 5.87
CA ALA A 328 4.66 -7.77 6.95
C ALA A 328 6.14 -8.20 7.07
N HIS A 329 6.44 -9.48 6.80
CA HIS A 329 7.82 -10.01 6.83
C HIS A 329 8.60 -9.62 5.58
N ASN A 330 8.00 -9.73 4.40
CA ASN A 330 8.64 -9.30 3.15
C ASN A 330 8.94 -7.80 3.17
N ALA A 331 8.13 -6.98 3.88
CA ALA A 331 8.39 -5.56 4.06
C ALA A 331 9.74 -5.26 4.77
N LEU A 332 10.26 -6.16 5.63
CA LEU A 332 11.60 -6.00 6.24
C LEU A 332 12.66 -5.72 5.17
N PHE A 333 12.56 -6.41 4.04
CA PHE A 333 13.47 -6.26 2.92
C PHE A 333 12.95 -5.28 1.87
N THR A 334 11.69 -5.44 1.44
CA THR A 334 11.13 -4.75 0.27
C THR A 334 10.88 -3.26 0.50
N GLN A 335 10.77 -2.79 1.74
CA GLN A 335 10.66 -1.34 2.05
C GLN A 335 11.89 -0.52 1.62
N HIS A 336 13.04 -1.18 1.43
CA HIS A 336 14.28 -0.52 1.03
C HIS A 336 14.43 -0.38 -0.49
N LEU A 337 13.50 -0.96 -1.25
CA LEU A 337 13.41 -0.76 -2.69
C LEU A 337 12.76 0.60 -2.98
N ASN A 338 13.01 1.13 -4.18
CA ASN A 338 12.37 2.31 -4.74
C ASN A 338 10.94 1.97 -5.21
N VAL A 339 10.08 1.63 -4.25
CA VAL A 339 8.71 1.15 -4.48
C VAL A 339 7.75 1.72 -3.44
N VAL A 340 6.46 1.69 -3.78
CA VAL A 340 5.38 1.74 -2.79
C VAL A 340 4.82 0.33 -2.67
N LEU A 341 4.85 -0.26 -1.48
CA LEU A 341 4.34 -1.62 -1.31
C LEU A 341 2.83 -1.68 -1.61
N ASP A 342 2.37 -2.85 -2.03
CA ASP A 342 0.99 -3.23 -2.28
C ASP A 342 0.72 -4.57 -1.58
N TRP A 343 -0.18 -4.56 -0.59
CA TRP A 343 -0.59 -5.75 0.16
C TRP A 343 -1.79 -6.44 -0.48
N ASP A 344 -1.98 -6.22 -1.78
CA ASP A 344 -2.96 -6.90 -2.61
C ASP A 344 -4.42 -6.53 -2.30
N MET A 345 -5.29 -6.84 -3.27
CA MET A 345 -6.72 -6.72 -3.09
C MET A 345 -7.24 -7.57 -1.92
N PHE A 346 -8.43 -7.25 -1.40
CA PHE A 346 -9.07 -8.07 -0.38
C PHE A 346 -10.60 -7.98 -0.43
N GLN A 347 -11.25 -8.91 0.26
CA GLN A 347 -12.70 -8.92 0.47
C GLN A 347 -13.01 -8.39 1.88
N SER A 348 -13.84 -7.35 1.96
CA SER A 348 -14.33 -6.77 3.21
C SER A 348 -15.25 -7.71 3.98
N LYS A 349 -16.06 -8.51 3.29
CA LYS A 349 -16.98 -9.46 3.91
C LYS A 349 -16.30 -10.80 4.23
N GLY A 350 -16.70 -11.39 5.36
CA GLY A 350 -16.22 -12.68 5.84
C GLY A 350 -15.46 -12.59 7.15
N GLU A 351 -15.21 -13.74 7.80
CA GLU A 351 -14.60 -13.84 9.14
C GLU A 351 -13.25 -13.11 9.25
N TYR A 352 -12.45 -13.12 8.19
CA TYR A 352 -11.10 -12.53 8.15
C TYR A 352 -11.07 -11.14 7.50
N GLY A 353 -12.20 -10.67 6.95
CA GLY A 353 -12.31 -9.36 6.29
C GLY A 353 -11.85 -8.20 7.17
N PRO A 354 -12.26 -8.12 8.45
CA PRO A 354 -11.83 -7.06 9.35
C PRO A 354 -10.31 -7.01 9.59
N ALA A 355 -9.65 -8.15 9.74
CA ALA A 355 -8.19 -8.21 9.87
C ALA A 355 -7.49 -7.77 8.57
N HIS A 356 -8.00 -8.17 7.41
CA HIS A 356 -7.45 -7.72 6.13
C HIS A 356 -7.65 -6.21 5.90
N ALA A 357 -8.81 -5.66 6.26
CA ALA A 357 -9.08 -4.23 6.22
C ALA A 357 -8.08 -3.45 7.09
N ALA A 358 -7.88 -3.88 8.35
CA ALA A 358 -6.91 -3.27 9.25
C ALA A 358 -5.48 -3.31 8.70
N ALA A 359 -5.08 -4.44 8.12
CA ALA A 359 -3.80 -4.59 7.45
C ALA A 359 -3.64 -3.60 6.27
N ARG A 360 -4.68 -3.43 5.43
CA ARG A 360 -4.67 -2.48 4.30
C ARG A 360 -4.69 -1.00 4.74
N CYS A 361 -5.29 -0.70 5.88
CA CYS A 361 -5.22 0.66 6.44
C CYS A 361 -3.83 0.99 7.00
N LEU A 362 -3.16 0.02 7.65
CA LEU A 362 -1.84 0.22 8.26
C LEU A 362 -0.70 0.26 7.24
N PHE A 363 -0.75 -0.52 6.16
CA PHE A 363 0.46 -0.76 5.38
C PHE A 363 0.94 0.42 4.53
N GLY A 364 0.10 1.43 4.28
CA GLY A 364 0.58 2.66 3.65
C GLY A 364 0.64 2.63 2.11
N GLY A 365 -0.02 1.69 1.41
CA GLY A 365 -0.14 1.65 -0.05
C GLY A 365 -1.59 1.71 -0.57
N PRO A 366 -1.87 1.25 -1.80
CA PRO A 366 -3.21 1.31 -2.39
C PRO A 366 -4.19 0.31 -1.74
N ILE A 367 -5.48 0.62 -1.75
CA ILE A 367 -6.52 -0.28 -1.23
C ILE A 367 -7.47 -0.66 -2.36
N PHE A 368 -7.47 -1.92 -2.76
CA PHE A 368 -8.41 -2.48 -3.73
C PHE A 368 -9.38 -3.45 -3.05
N LEU A 369 -10.67 -3.13 -3.12
CA LEU A 369 -11.74 -4.09 -2.80
C LEU A 369 -11.89 -5.09 -3.93
N THR A 370 -12.25 -6.33 -3.60
CA THR A 370 -12.58 -7.38 -4.58
C THR A 370 -13.71 -8.28 -4.09
N ASP A 371 -14.57 -7.75 -3.20
CA ASP A 371 -15.82 -8.40 -2.82
C ASP A 371 -16.70 -8.61 -4.06
N THR A 372 -17.50 -9.68 -4.03
CA THR A 372 -18.62 -9.82 -4.96
C THR A 372 -19.52 -8.57 -4.85
N PRO A 373 -19.93 -7.95 -5.98
CA PRO A 373 -20.75 -6.76 -5.92
C PRO A 373 -22.02 -6.95 -5.08
N GLY A 374 -22.21 -6.09 -4.09
CA GLY A 374 -23.35 -6.14 -3.15
C GLY A 374 -23.05 -6.92 -1.87
N GLU A 375 -21.93 -7.63 -1.81
CA GLU A 375 -21.48 -8.41 -0.66
C GLU A 375 -20.38 -7.67 0.12
N HIS A 376 -20.54 -6.36 0.34
CA HIS A 376 -19.58 -5.53 1.08
C HIS A 376 -20.00 -5.33 2.54
N ASP A 377 -19.02 -5.23 3.45
CA ASP A 377 -19.27 -4.79 4.83
C ASP A 377 -19.16 -3.26 4.92
N LEU A 378 -20.29 -2.56 4.80
CA LEU A 378 -20.33 -1.10 4.81
C LEU A 378 -19.85 -0.48 6.13
N ALA A 379 -20.08 -1.15 7.27
CA ALA A 379 -19.63 -0.66 8.57
C ALA A 379 -18.11 -0.78 8.72
N LEU A 380 -17.52 -1.83 8.15
CA LEU A 380 -16.08 -1.97 8.06
C LEU A 380 -15.47 -0.94 7.09
N LEU A 381 -16.08 -0.74 5.91
CA LEU A 381 -15.61 0.27 4.97
C LEU A 381 -15.62 1.68 5.59
N ASP A 382 -16.65 2.02 6.36
CA ASP A 382 -16.66 3.29 7.11
C ASP A 382 -15.48 3.39 8.08
N GLN A 383 -15.00 2.32 8.69
CA GLN A 383 -13.80 2.39 9.54
C GLN A 383 -12.50 2.59 8.74
N MET A 384 -12.48 2.22 7.46
CA MET A 384 -11.27 2.26 6.63
C MET A 384 -11.03 3.62 5.96
N VAL A 385 -12.11 4.22 5.42
CA VAL A 385 -12.03 5.39 4.56
C VAL A 385 -12.82 6.56 5.12
N ALA A 386 -12.55 7.76 4.63
CA ALA A 386 -13.33 8.95 4.93
C ALA A 386 -13.56 9.80 3.67
N PRO A 387 -14.70 10.52 3.57
CA PRO A 387 -14.98 11.39 2.44
C PRO A 387 -13.92 12.48 2.26
N SER A 388 -13.48 12.69 1.01
CA SER A 388 -12.66 13.83 0.62
C SER A 388 -13.46 15.14 0.69
N PRO A 389 -12.80 16.28 0.92
CA PRO A 389 -13.49 17.56 0.86
C PRO A 389 -13.95 17.94 -0.56
N ASP A 390 -13.26 17.45 -1.59
CA ASP A 390 -13.53 17.70 -3.01
C ASP A 390 -14.55 16.73 -3.64
N GLY A 391 -15.77 16.73 -3.10
CA GLY A 391 -16.88 15.95 -3.66
C GLY A 391 -17.10 14.59 -3.00
N GLY A 392 -16.40 14.30 -1.90
CA GLY A 392 -16.68 13.15 -1.05
C GLY A 392 -16.30 11.82 -1.67
N ARG A 393 -15.14 11.76 -2.34
CA ARG A 393 -14.50 10.49 -2.74
C ARG A 393 -14.01 9.74 -1.51
N SER A 394 -13.97 8.42 -1.55
CA SER A 394 -13.46 7.62 -0.43
C SER A 394 -11.93 7.70 -0.35
N VAL A 395 -11.41 8.44 0.64
CA VAL A 395 -9.97 8.63 0.88
C VAL A 395 -9.43 7.53 1.77
N ASN A 396 -8.32 6.91 1.35
CA ASN A 396 -7.53 6.00 2.16
C ASN A 396 -6.73 6.81 3.19
N LEU A 397 -6.90 6.51 4.48
CA LEU A 397 -6.16 7.16 5.57
C LEU A 397 -4.77 6.53 5.74
N ARG A 398 -3.97 6.67 4.69
CA ARG A 398 -2.68 5.99 4.51
C ARG A 398 -1.58 6.59 5.40
N PRO A 399 -0.93 5.80 6.28
CA PRO A 399 0.30 6.21 6.97
C PRO A 399 1.42 6.56 5.98
N SER A 400 2.41 7.33 6.42
CA SER A 400 3.50 7.81 5.55
C SER A 400 4.62 6.79 5.36
N VAL A 401 4.75 5.84 6.29
CA VAL A 401 5.74 4.75 6.23
C VAL A 401 5.02 3.43 5.91
N SER A 402 5.67 2.56 5.14
CA SER A 402 5.10 1.23 4.89
C SER A 402 5.17 0.36 6.13
N ALA A 403 4.12 -0.42 6.41
CA ALA A 403 4.12 -1.28 7.59
C ALA A 403 5.06 -2.48 7.44
N LYS A 404 5.69 -2.89 8.54
CA LYS A 404 6.52 -4.11 8.64
C LYS A 404 6.37 -4.78 9.99
N THR A 405 6.80 -6.03 10.10
CA THR A 405 6.97 -6.67 11.42
C THR A 405 8.19 -6.10 12.17
N PRO A 406 8.11 -5.84 13.48
CA PRO A 406 9.31 -5.58 14.31
C PRO A 406 10.05 -6.87 14.72
N ARG A 407 9.56 -8.04 14.30
CA ARG A 407 9.99 -9.36 14.79
C ARG A 407 10.47 -10.24 13.64
N ALA A 408 11.66 -9.95 13.12
CA ALA A 408 12.18 -10.61 11.91
C ALA A 408 12.38 -12.13 12.00
N PHE A 409 12.47 -12.69 13.21
CA PHE A 409 12.76 -14.11 13.43
C PHE A 409 11.56 -14.92 13.93
N ASP A 410 10.43 -14.27 14.22
CA ASP A 410 9.26 -14.98 14.72
C ASP A 410 8.70 -15.87 13.60
N ARG A 411 8.55 -17.17 13.86
CA ARG A 411 7.84 -18.05 12.91
C ARG A 411 6.35 -17.71 12.93
N TYR A 412 5.65 -18.02 11.83
CA TYR A 412 4.22 -17.70 11.65
C TYR A 412 3.31 -17.98 12.84
N GLN A 413 3.53 -19.11 13.50
CA GLN A 413 2.73 -19.50 14.67
C GLN A 413 3.42 -19.21 16.00
N GLU A 414 4.70 -18.86 16.06
CA GLU A 414 5.47 -18.85 17.31
C GLU A 414 4.87 -17.93 18.38
N SER A 415 4.63 -16.65 18.06
CA SER A 415 4.03 -15.68 18.99
C SER A 415 2.51 -15.79 19.09
N GLY A 416 1.85 -16.34 18.08
CA GLY A 416 0.39 -16.32 17.91
C GLY A 416 -0.23 -14.93 17.65
N VAL A 417 0.57 -13.86 17.77
CA VAL A 417 0.18 -12.49 17.42
C VAL A 417 1.24 -11.89 16.51
N LEU A 418 0.84 -11.58 15.28
CA LEU A 418 1.65 -10.79 14.38
C LEU A 418 1.52 -9.30 14.76
N LYS A 419 2.66 -8.63 14.88
CA LYS A 419 2.74 -7.17 15.00
C LYS A 419 3.07 -6.57 13.64
N ALA A 420 2.34 -5.55 13.22
CA ALA A 420 2.69 -4.72 12.06
C ALA A 420 2.78 -3.26 12.50
N ILE A 421 3.95 -2.65 12.36
CA ILE A 421 4.24 -1.30 12.84
C ILE A 421 4.41 -0.32 11.69
N THR A 422 3.90 0.90 11.86
CA THR A 422 3.98 1.99 10.88
C THR A 422 3.91 3.34 11.57
N GLU A 423 4.11 4.41 10.81
CA GLU A 423 4.06 5.79 11.28
C GLU A 423 3.26 6.67 10.31
N ALA A 424 2.38 7.51 10.88
CA ALA A 424 1.68 8.56 10.15
C ALA A 424 2.55 9.83 10.01
N SER A 425 2.21 10.68 9.05
CA SER A 425 3.00 11.87 8.66
C SER A 425 3.27 12.87 9.78
N ILE A 426 2.42 12.90 10.80
CA ILE A 426 2.54 13.78 11.97
C ILE A 426 3.28 13.14 13.16
N GLY A 427 4.00 12.03 12.93
CA GLY A 427 4.82 11.38 13.96
C GLY A 427 4.05 10.42 14.89
N VAL A 428 2.79 10.11 14.56
CA VAL A 428 1.96 9.16 15.32
C VAL A 428 2.36 7.74 14.97
N LYS A 429 2.70 6.95 15.99
CA LYS A 429 3.18 5.58 15.84
C LYS A 429 1.99 4.63 15.91
N CYS A 430 1.81 3.77 14.91
CA CYS A 430 0.70 2.83 14.84
C CYS A 430 1.21 1.40 14.91
N MET A 431 0.51 0.54 15.66
CA MET A 431 0.78 -0.89 15.77
C MET A 431 -0.52 -1.67 15.54
N GLY A 432 -0.55 -2.47 14.48
CA GLY A 432 -1.54 -3.50 14.27
C GLY A 432 -1.14 -4.80 14.96
N LEU A 433 -2.11 -5.45 15.58
CA LEU A 433 -1.98 -6.74 16.26
C LEU A 433 -2.95 -7.71 15.61
N PHE A 434 -2.47 -8.85 15.16
CA PHE A 434 -3.27 -9.80 14.38
C PHE A 434 -3.13 -11.21 14.91
N ASN A 435 -4.24 -11.88 15.20
CA ASN A 435 -4.23 -13.26 15.66
C ASN A 435 -3.88 -14.23 14.52
N THR A 436 -2.75 -14.92 14.63
CA THR A 436 -2.33 -15.93 13.64
C THR A 436 -2.70 -17.36 14.03
N ARG A 437 -3.41 -17.55 15.15
CA ARG A 437 -3.83 -18.85 15.67
C ARG A 437 -5.31 -19.13 15.39
N PRO A 438 -5.70 -20.42 15.29
CA PRO A 438 -7.10 -20.84 15.21
C PRO A 438 -7.77 -20.89 16.59
N MET A 439 -7.35 -20.03 17.52
CA MET A 439 -7.92 -19.88 18.87
C MET A 439 -7.72 -18.45 19.36
N SER A 440 -8.50 -18.01 20.36
CA SER A 440 -8.27 -16.69 20.97
C SER A 440 -6.89 -16.60 21.62
N VAL A 441 -6.25 -15.45 21.47
CA VAL A 441 -4.92 -15.15 22.03
C VAL A 441 -4.98 -13.85 22.81
N ALA A 442 -4.38 -13.83 23.99
CA ALA A 442 -4.14 -12.62 24.77
C ALA A 442 -2.67 -12.23 24.67
N ALA A 443 -2.38 -10.94 24.57
CA ALA A 443 -1.03 -10.41 24.54
C ALA A 443 -0.92 -9.14 25.40
N MET A 444 0.27 -8.93 25.97
CA MET A 444 0.62 -7.70 26.67
C MET A 444 1.59 -6.91 25.79
N VAL A 445 1.24 -5.66 25.48
CA VAL A 445 2.05 -4.76 24.66
C VAL A 445 2.63 -3.65 25.54
N PRO A 446 3.95 -3.63 25.77
CA PRO A 446 4.61 -2.50 26.40
C PRO A 446 4.52 -1.23 25.55
N VAL A 447 4.09 -0.13 26.18
CA VAL A 447 4.02 1.20 25.53
C VAL A 447 5.41 1.67 25.07
N SER A 448 6.48 1.18 25.69
CA SER A 448 7.86 1.45 25.27
C SER A 448 8.20 0.92 23.88
N GLU A 449 7.51 -0.11 23.37
CA GLU A 449 7.74 -0.61 22.01
C GLU A 449 7.42 0.42 20.91
N PHE A 450 6.55 1.40 21.20
CA PHE A 450 6.22 2.46 20.23
C PHE A 450 7.38 3.42 19.97
N SER A 451 8.31 3.55 20.93
CA SER A 451 9.46 4.46 20.81
C SER A 451 10.45 4.08 19.69
N SER A 452 10.43 2.82 19.24
CA SER A 452 11.28 2.31 18.15
C SER A 452 10.56 2.23 16.80
N ILE A 453 9.29 2.64 16.71
CA ILE A 453 8.53 2.58 15.47
C ILE A 453 8.88 3.80 14.61
N GLY A 454 9.05 3.61 13.31
CA GLY A 454 9.20 4.71 12.34
C GLY A 454 10.48 5.52 12.49
N GLU A 455 10.53 6.67 11.84
CA GLU A 455 11.72 7.52 11.73
C GLU A 455 11.68 8.71 12.71
N SER A 456 10.49 9.21 13.07
CA SER A 456 10.44 10.35 13.99
C SER A 456 10.95 9.95 15.38
N ARG A 457 11.76 10.82 15.97
CA ARG A 457 12.32 10.62 17.31
C ARG A 457 11.46 11.37 18.31
N TRP A 458 11.07 10.67 19.37
CA TRP A 458 10.48 11.29 20.54
C TRP A 458 11.57 11.67 21.53
N GLU A 459 11.28 12.70 22.33
CA GLU A 459 12.17 13.14 23.39
C GLU A 459 12.34 12.04 24.45
N PRO A 460 13.52 11.93 25.10
CA PRO A 460 13.69 11.04 26.24
C PRO A 460 12.64 11.35 27.32
N ALA A 461 12.00 10.32 27.88
CA ALA A 461 10.93 10.49 28.87
C ALA A 461 9.69 11.24 28.33
N ALA A 462 9.44 11.18 27.02
CA ALA A 462 8.20 11.65 26.42
C ALA A 462 6.98 11.03 27.10
N GLU A 463 5.95 11.84 27.35
CA GLU A 463 4.65 11.37 27.80
C GLU A 463 3.76 11.11 26.60
N VAL A 464 3.19 9.91 26.57
CA VAL A 464 2.40 9.43 25.44
C VAL A 464 1.03 8.96 25.88
N VAL A 465 0.08 9.01 24.96
CA VAL A 465 -1.24 8.39 25.11
C VAL A 465 -1.48 7.42 23.97
N VAL A 466 -2.21 6.34 24.24
CA VAL A 466 -2.50 5.29 23.27
C VAL A 466 -4.01 5.18 23.08
N LEU A 467 -4.46 5.32 21.82
CA LEU A 467 -5.83 5.07 21.41
C LEU A 467 -5.96 3.65 20.86
N SER A 468 -6.88 2.86 21.41
CA SER A 468 -7.26 1.54 20.90
C SER A 468 -8.45 1.65 19.93
N HIS A 469 -8.31 1.15 18.71
CA HIS A 469 -9.35 1.29 17.68
C HIS A 469 -10.62 0.50 18.01
N GLN A 470 -10.52 -0.76 18.45
CA GLN A 470 -11.71 -1.58 18.69
C GLN A 470 -12.62 -1.01 19.79
N THR A 471 -12.00 -0.52 20.87
CA THR A 471 -12.71 -0.05 22.06
C THR A 471 -12.90 1.46 22.10
N GLN A 472 -12.19 2.20 21.23
CA GLN A 472 -12.01 3.67 21.31
C GLN A 472 -11.48 4.15 22.68
N ALA A 473 -10.89 3.24 23.48
CA ALA A 473 -10.33 3.57 24.77
C ALA A 473 -9.00 4.32 24.61
N ILE A 474 -8.79 5.32 25.46
CA ILE A 474 -7.53 6.08 25.53
C ILE A 474 -6.83 5.70 26.83
N ARG A 475 -5.59 5.24 26.74
CA ARG A 475 -4.72 4.95 27.88
C ARG A 475 -3.59 5.95 27.99
N GLY A 476 -3.17 6.23 29.22
CA GLY A 476 -2.13 7.20 29.56
C GLY A 476 -2.68 8.48 30.20
N PRO A 477 -1.82 9.48 30.43
CA PRO A 477 -0.45 9.60 29.92
C PRO A 477 0.54 8.58 30.53
N VAL A 478 1.47 8.05 29.72
CA VAL A 478 2.55 7.16 30.14
C VAL A 478 3.90 7.77 29.79
N LYS A 479 4.85 7.78 30.73
CA LYS A 479 6.18 8.37 30.54
C LYS A 479 7.21 7.35 30.02
N LEU A 480 7.92 7.68 28.94
CA LEU A 480 8.86 6.80 28.23
C LEU A 480 10.34 6.94 28.68
N GLY A 481 10.78 6.28 29.76
CA GLY A 481 12.22 6.20 30.14
C GLY A 481 12.43 5.87 31.62
N VAL A 482 13.49 5.21 32.11
CA VAL A 482 14.88 5.06 31.63
C VAL A 482 15.38 3.65 32.02
N ALA A 483 16.14 2.98 31.14
CA ALA A 483 16.99 1.80 31.41
C ALA A 483 16.49 0.67 32.36
N SER A 484 16.22 -0.48 31.76
CA SER A 484 16.56 -1.82 32.25
C SER A 484 15.90 -2.42 33.52
N ARG A 485 15.23 -1.71 34.44
CA ARG A 485 14.86 -2.38 35.73
C ARG A 485 13.51 -2.12 36.38
N VAL A 486 12.56 -1.42 35.75
CA VAL A 486 11.25 -1.21 36.40
C VAL A 486 10.10 -1.49 35.42
N LEU A 487 9.71 -2.77 35.36
CA LEU A 487 8.43 -3.26 34.83
C LEU A 487 7.26 -3.01 35.80
N SER A 488 7.38 -2.07 36.74
CA SER A 488 6.45 -1.98 37.88
C SER A 488 5.28 -1.02 37.69
N ASP A 489 5.16 -0.34 36.55
CA ASP A 489 4.01 0.51 36.29
C ASP A 489 3.04 -0.23 35.37
N VAL A 490 1.92 -0.72 35.93
CA VAL A 490 0.91 -1.50 35.21
C VAL A 490 0.36 -0.71 34.01
N ASP A 491 0.38 0.61 34.10
CA ASP A 491 -0.07 1.54 33.06
C ASP A 491 0.85 1.55 31.82
N SER A 492 2.05 1.00 31.93
CA SER A 492 2.98 0.83 30.80
C SER A 492 2.70 -0.40 29.93
N LEU A 493 1.73 -1.25 30.30
CA LEU A 493 1.34 -2.44 29.57
C LEU A 493 -0.12 -2.35 29.09
N ILE A 494 -0.35 -2.67 27.82
CA ILE A 494 -1.68 -2.73 27.22
C ILE A 494 -2.05 -4.20 27.02
N GLU A 495 -3.11 -4.65 27.70
CA GLU A 495 -3.69 -5.96 27.48
C GLU A 495 -4.54 -5.94 26.21
N VAL A 496 -4.34 -6.93 25.36
CA VAL A 496 -5.07 -7.10 24.10
C VAL A 496 -5.58 -8.53 24.03
N ASN A 497 -6.89 -8.68 23.86
CA ASN A 497 -7.55 -9.96 23.68
C ASN A 497 -8.05 -10.07 22.23
N LEU A 498 -7.47 -11.00 21.47
CA LEU A 498 -7.76 -11.18 20.05
C LEU A 498 -8.52 -12.51 19.86
N PRO A 499 -9.78 -12.49 19.41
CA PRO A 499 -10.49 -13.71 19.01
C PRO A 499 -9.86 -14.33 17.76
N ILE A 500 -10.35 -15.49 17.31
CA ILE A 500 -10.00 -16.06 16.00
C ILE A 500 -10.26 -15.01 14.93
N ALA A 501 -9.32 -14.84 13.99
CA ALA A 501 -9.34 -13.79 12.96
C ALA A 501 -9.37 -12.33 13.52
N GLY A 502 -9.17 -12.17 14.83
CA GLY A 502 -9.23 -10.89 15.52
C GLY A 502 -8.02 -10.01 15.22
N TYR A 503 -8.26 -8.70 15.31
CA TYR A 503 -7.22 -7.68 15.20
C TYR A 503 -7.47 -6.55 16.20
N GLU A 504 -6.42 -5.77 16.47
CA GLU A 504 -6.47 -4.48 17.15
C GLU A 504 -5.51 -3.50 16.47
N ILE A 505 -5.80 -2.21 16.55
CA ILE A 505 -4.89 -1.14 16.15
C ILE A 505 -4.70 -0.20 17.33
N HIS A 506 -3.45 0.02 17.71
CA HIS A 506 -3.07 1.03 18.67
C HIS A 506 -2.37 2.19 17.96
N SER A 507 -2.86 3.41 18.19
CA SER A 507 -2.20 4.64 17.77
C SER A 507 -1.62 5.34 19.00
N CYS A 508 -0.32 5.58 19.00
CA CYS A 508 0.42 6.16 20.12
C CYS A 508 0.89 7.58 19.75
N TYR A 509 0.52 8.54 20.60
CA TYR A 509 0.69 9.98 20.38
C TYR A 509 1.59 10.55 21.45
N GLN A 510 2.61 11.31 21.06
CA GLN A 510 3.36 12.15 21.98
C GLN A 510 2.49 13.35 22.40
N THR A 511 2.38 13.58 23.71
CA THR A 511 1.59 14.70 24.26
C THR A 511 2.32 16.03 24.11
N SER A 512 1.56 17.09 23.86
CA SER A 512 2.04 18.47 23.94
C SER A 512 1.65 19.08 25.27
N ARG A 513 2.63 19.62 26.01
CA ARG A 513 2.43 20.28 27.30
C ARG A 513 2.22 21.78 27.07
N LEU A 514 1.01 22.26 27.33
CA LEU A 514 0.56 23.61 26.97
C LEU A 514 -0.18 24.28 28.14
N MET A 515 -0.17 25.62 28.19
CA MET A 515 -0.88 26.38 29.22
C MET A 515 -2.33 26.67 28.82
N LEU A 516 -3.27 26.29 29.69
CA LEU A 516 -4.69 26.62 29.60
C LEU A 516 -5.13 27.32 30.89
N GLY A 517 -5.51 28.60 30.78
CA GLY A 517 -5.62 29.51 31.91
C GLY A 517 -4.28 29.63 32.64
N SER A 518 -4.27 29.25 33.91
CA SER A 518 -3.08 29.20 34.77
C SER A 518 -2.58 27.78 35.03
N ARG A 519 -3.15 26.76 34.37
CA ARG A 519 -2.79 25.36 34.55
C ARG A 519 -2.13 24.81 33.31
N GLU A 520 -1.22 23.88 33.55
CA GLU A 520 -0.62 23.10 32.48
C GLU A 520 -1.57 21.96 32.09
N SER A 521 -1.64 21.68 30.80
CA SER A 521 -2.49 20.63 30.25
C SER A 521 -1.73 19.85 29.18
N LEU A 522 -1.98 18.54 29.15
CA LEU A 522 -1.48 17.66 28.09
C LEU A 522 -2.53 17.61 26.99
N VAL A 523 -2.10 17.79 25.74
CA VAL A 523 -2.99 17.85 24.58
C VAL A 523 -2.47 16.96 23.46
N VAL A 524 -3.36 16.20 22.84
CA VAL A 524 -3.09 15.51 21.56
C VAL A 524 -4.25 15.66 20.58
N MET A 525 -3.92 15.77 19.30
CA MET A 525 -4.90 15.64 18.22
C MET A 525 -4.94 14.18 17.79
N LEU A 526 -6.07 13.50 18.04
CA LEU A 526 -6.23 12.06 17.80
C LEU A 526 -6.43 11.73 16.31
N GLY A 527 -6.82 12.71 15.50
CA GLY A 527 -7.24 12.50 14.11
C GLY A 527 -8.71 12.13 14.02
N LEU A 528 -9.09 11.43 12.95
CA LEU A 528 -10.49 11.05 12.73
C LEU A 528 -10.86 9.85 13.60
N LEU A 529 -11.78 10.05 14.56
CA LEU A 529 -12.25 9.01 15.48
C LEU A 529 -13.05 7.93 14.74
N GLY A 530 -12.99 6.70 15.25
CA GLY A 530 -13.63 5.53 14.64
C GLY A 530 -12.98 5.05 13.32
N LYS A 531 -11.90 5.70 12.86
CA LYS A 531 -11.17 5.27 11.67
C LYS A 531 -9.89 4.52 12.08
N MET A 532 -9.61 3.40 11.42
CA MET A 532 -8.49 2.48 11.73
C MET A 532 -7.13 3.18 11.85
N THR A 533 -6.86 4.12 10.94
CA THR A 533 -5.64 4.94 10.91
C THR A 533 -5.99 6.43 10.88
N GLY A 534 -6.95 6.84 11.72
CA GLY A 534 -7.51 8.19 11.77
C GLY A 534 -6.49 9.34 11.85
N ALA A 535 -5.34 9.12 12.50
CA ALA A 535 -4.25 10.09 12.58
C ALA A 535 -3.67 10.47 11.20
N ALA A 536 -3.69 9.56 10.24
CA ALA A 536 -3.18 9.79 8.89
C ALA A 536 -4.05 10.74 8.06
N ALA A 537 -5.23 11.15 8.55
CA ALA A 537 -6.02 12.21 7.94
C ALA A 537 -5.38 13.60 8.10
N ILE A 538 -4.50 13.77 9.10
CA ILE A 538 -3.84 15.03 9.41
C ILE A 538 -2.61 15.19 8.52
N CYS A 539 -2.65 16.14 7.60
CA CYS A 539 -1.55 16.45 6.69
C CYS A 539 -0.50 17.34 7.34
N SER A 540 -0.93 18.26 8.21
CA SER A 540 -0.07 19.11 9.02
C SER A 540 -0.82 19.55 10.27
N MET A 541 -0.08 19.80 11.35
CA MET A 541 -0.65 20.37 12.57
C MET A 541 0.34 21.29 13.29
N ASN A 542 -0.21 22.24 14.04
CA ASN A 542 0.52 23.12 14.94
C ASN A 542 -0.32 23.33 16.20
N LEU A 543 0.28 23.11 17.36
CA LEU A 543 -0.34 23.30 18.67
C LEU A 543 0.52 24.27 19.47
N THR A 544 -0.09 25.35 19.98
CA THR A 544 0.60 26.37 20.78
C THR A 544 -0.29 26.84 21.92
N SER A 545 0.31 27.50 22.91
CA SER A 545 -0.45 28.24 23.92
C SER A 545 0.00 29.70 23.94
N SER A 546 -0.96 30.61 24.11
CA SER A 546 -0.72 32.05 24.19
C SER A 546 -1.80 32.69 25.05
N GLN A 547 -1.40 33.57 25.98
CA GLN A 547 -2.32 34.30 26.87
C GLN A 547 -3.31 33.37 27.62
N GLY A 548 -2.87 32.18 28.03
CA GLY A 548 -3.72 31.20 28.72
C GLY A 548 -4.76 30.51 27.82
N LYS A 549 -4.64 30.62 26.50
CA LYS A 549 -5.46 29.87 25.53
C LYS A 549 -4.62 28.87 24.78
N ILE A 550 -5.21 27.74 24.42
CA ILE A 550 -4.60 26.77 23.51
C ILE A 550 -5.10 27.05 22.10
N MET A 551 -4.17 27.23 21.16
CA MET A 551 -4.44 27.41 19.74
C MET A 551 -3.98 26.17 18.98
N MET A 552 -4.87 25.62 18.15
CA MET A 552 -4.54 24.49 17.29
C MET A 552 -4.91 24.81 15.85
N ARG A 553 -4.01 24.48 14.92
CA ARG A 553 -4.26 24.55 13.49
C ARG A 553 -3.90 23.22 12.87
N ALA A 554 -4.77 22.68 12.03
CA ALA A 554 -4.48 21.47 11.27
C ALA A 554 -5.02 21.55 9.84
N SER A 555 -4.38 20.83 8.93
CA SER A 555 -4.87 20.60 7.57
C SER A 555 -5.29 19.14 7.43
N LEU A 556 -6.52 18.89 6.97
CA LEU A 556 -7.10 17.54 6.89
C LEU A 556 -7.42 17.16 5.44
N LYS A 557 -7.01 15.97 5.00
CA LYS A 557 -7.35 15.44 3.65
C LYS A 557 -8.70 14.73 3.56
N ALA A 558 -9.37 14.53 4.69
CA ALA A 558 -10.64 13.82 4.76
C ALA A 558 -11.51 14.34 5.92
N LEU A 559 -12.81 14.10 5.84
CA LEU A 559 -13.82 14.67 6.74
C LEU A 559 -14.53 13.57 7.53
N CYS A 560 -14.48 13.67 8.85
CA CYS A 560 -15.22 12.84 9.80
C CYS A 560 -15.24 13.56 11.16
N LYS A 561 -15.50 12.84 12.24
CA LYS A 561 -15.37 13.32 13.62
C LYS A 561 -13.89 13.45 14.00
N LEU A 562 -13.37 14.67 14.09
CA LEU A 562 -12.02 14.96 14.57
C LEU A 562 -12.00 14.91 16.10
N GLY A 563 -11.08 14.14 16.67
CA GLY A 563 -10.90 13.99 18.12
C GLY A 563 -9.69 14.74 18.65
N ILE A 564 -9.83 15.34 19.83
CA ILE A 564 -8.75 15.98 20.59
C ILE A 564 -8.87 15.51 22.03
N TRP A 565 -7.77 14.99 22.57
CA TRP A 565 -7.70 14.62 23.97
C TRP A 565 -6.96 15.70 24.76
N ILE A 566 -7.49 16.05 25.93
CA ILE A 566 -6.89 17.00 26.86
C ILE A 566 -6.97 16.47 28.29
N SER A 567 -5.88 16.57 29.05
CA SER A 567 -5.83 16.26 30.49
C SER A 567 -5.24 17.42 31.29
N GLY A 568 -5.71 17.58 32.54
CA GLY A 568 -5.22 18.58 33.49
C GLY A 568 -6.23 19.68 33.81
N GLN A 569 -6.62 20.49 32.83
CA GLN A 569 -7.64 21.53 32.97
C GLN A 569 -8.85 21.20 32.09
N ALA A 570 -10.04 21.13 32.70
CA ALA A 570 -11.27 20.91 31.97
C ALA A 570 -11.64 22.12 31.09
N VAL A 571 -12.16 21.83 29.91
CA VAL A 571 -12.67 22.81 28.94
C VAL A 571 -14.18 22.66 28.87
N GLU A 572 -14.88 23.76 29.08
CA GLU A 572 -16.32 23.81 28.87
C GLU A 572 -16.66 24.08 27.41
N LYS A 573 -17.72 23.44 26.91
CA LYS A 573 -18.14 23.52 25.51
C LYS A 573 -18.32 24.97 25.02
N HIS A 574 -18.79 25.88 25.87
CA HIS A 574 -19.03 27.27 25.49
C HIS A 574 -17.74 28.09 25.31
N ASN A 575 -16.61 27.61 25.84
CA ASN A 575 -15.26 28.19 25.73
C ASN A 575 -14.44 27.61 24.58
N ILE A 576 -15.08 26.81 23.72
CA ILE A 576 -14.50 26.28 22.50
C ILE A 576 -14.91 27.17 21.32
N ARG A 577 -13.93 27.59 20.54
CA ARG A 577 -14.14 28.21 19.22
C ARG A 577 -13.43 27.36 18.18
N ALA A 578 -14.11 27.11 17.07
CA ALA A 578 -13.60 26.29 15.99
C ALA A 578 -14.02 26.88 14.65
N LYS A 579 -13.11 26.90 13.69
CA LYS A 579 -13.35 27.35 12.32
C LYS A 579 -12.90 26.29 11.33
N LEU A 580 -13.78 25.92 10.41
CA LEU A 580 -13.49 25.03 9.29
C LEU A 580 -13.47 25.89 8.02
N GLU A 581 -12.33 25.96 7.34
CA GLU A 581 -12.13 26.88 6.21
C GLU A 581 -12.45 28.36 6.56
N GLY A 582 -12.13 28.78 7.78
CA GLY A 582 -12.41 30.13 8.27
C GLY A 582 -13.86 30.39 8.69
N ILE A 583 -14.77 29.42 8.54
CA ILE A 583 -16.18 29.51 8.92
C ILE A 583 -16.40 28.85 10.28
N ASP A 584 -17.08 29.54 11.20
CA ASP A 584 -17.36 29.04 12.54
C ASP A 584 -18.12 27.71 12.53
N VAL A 585 -17.59 26.70 13.20
CA VAL A 585 -18.22 25.39 13.43
C VAL A 585 -19.40 25.57 14.39
N HIS A 586 -20.54 25.01 14.04
CA HIS A 586 -21.75 25.13 14.84
C HIS A 586 -21.60 24.37 16.16
N HIS A 587 -22.17 24.93 17.24
CA HIS A 587 -22.06 24.36 18.58
C HIS A 587 -22.62 22.93 18.68
N THR A 588 -23.57 22.52 17.83
CA THR A 588 -24.13 21.16 17.82
C THR A 588 -23.13 20.12 17.33
N SER A 589 -22.15 20.52 16.52
CA SER A 589 -21.13 19.62 15.99
C SER A 589 -19.90 19.51 16.91
N ILE A 590 -19.95 20.15 18.09
CA ILE A 590 -18.93 20.04 19.13
C ILE A 590 -19.49 19.20 20.28
N VAL A 591 -18.78 18.14 20.65
CA VAL A 591 -19.09 17.30 21.81
C VAL A 591 -17.89 17.29 22.74
N VAL A 592 -18.14 17.45 24.04
CA VAL A 592 -17.14 17.33 25.10
C VAL A 592 -17.55 16.15 25.97
N ALA A 593 -16.72 15.13 26.02
CA ALA A 593 -16.95 13.93 26.83
C ALA A 593 -15.80 13.74 27.80
N GLU A 594 -16.10 13.29 29.02
CA GLU A 594 -15.07 12.85 29.95
C GLU A 594 -14.42 11.55 29.46
N SER A 595 -13.11 11.45 29.63
CA SER A 595 -12.32 10.27 29.28
C SER A 595 -11.44 9.86 30.45
N SER A 596 -12.02 9.54 31.60
CA SER A 596 -11.20 9.16 32.76
C SER A 596 -10.64 7.73 32.61
N HIS A 597 -9.31 7.60 32.62
CA HIS A 597 -8.61 6.37 32.97
C HIS A 597 -7.73 6.67 34.20
N ASN A 598 -7.72 5.79 35.20
CA ASN A 598 -6.92 5.92 36.43
C ASN A 598 -7.13 7.19 37.29
N GLY A 599 -8.30 7.83 37.21
CA GLY A 599 -8.68 8.91 38.12
C GLY A 599 -8.16 10.30 37.76
N GLU A 600 -7.41 10.46 36.67
CA GLU A 600 -7.11 11.78 36.10
C GLU A 600 -8.31 12.31 35.31
N THR A 601 -8.67 13.58 35.54
CA THR A 601 -9.70 14.28 34.77
C THR A 601 -9.15 14.63 33.39
N SER A 602 -9.54 13.84 32.39
CA SER A 602 -9.28 14.14 30.98
C SER A 602 -10.58 14.17 30.19
N GLN A 603 -10.55 14.81 29.03
CA GLN A 603 -11.69 14.98 28.13
C GLN A 603 -11.31 14.67 26.69
N VAL A 604 -12.28 14.18 25.93
CA VAL A 604 -12.22 14.12 24.47
C VAL A 604 -13.17 15.17 23.90
N LEU A 605 -12.61 16.11 23.16
CA LEU A 605 -13.34 17.10 22.37
C LEU A 605 -13.51 16.53 20.96
N THR A 606 -14.74 16.43 20.49
CA THR A 606 -15.08 15.88 19.17
C THR A 606 -15.72 16.96 18.31
N PHE A 607 -15.26 17.08 17.06
CA PHE A 607 -15.77 18.01 16.07
C PHE A 607 -16.30 17.24 14.86
N ASP A 608 -17.61 17.26 14.60
CA ASP A 608 -18.24 16.59 13.46
C ASP A 608 -18.05 17.40 12.16
N LEU A 609 -16.87 17.24 11.55
CA LEU A 609 -16.50 18.02 10.38
C LEU A 609 -17.30 17.63 9.14
N LEU A 610 -17.76 16.38 9.07
CA LEU A 610 -18.56 15.90 7.94
C LEU A 610 -19.95 16.55 7.95
N GLN A 611 -20.59 16.60 9.12
CA GLN A 611 -21.86 17.31 9.29
C GLN A 611 -21.72 18.80 8.90
N GLU A 612 -20.70 19.47 9.43
CA GLU A 612 -20.42 20.87 9.15
C GLU A 612 -20.17 21.14 7.66
N TRP A 613 -19.35 20.31 7.01
CA TRP A 613 -19.03 20.45 5.60
C TRP A 613 -20.27 20.28 4.72
N SER A 614 -21.12 19.29 5.04
CA SER A 614 -22.33 18.99 4.28
C SER A 614 -23.36 20.13 4.28
N GLN A 615 -23.36 20.98 5.31
CA GLN A 615 -24.29 22.09 5.45
C GLN A 615 -23.81 23.37 4.76
N LYS A 616 -22.51 23.49 4.48
CA LYS A 616 -21.86 24.76 4.14
C LYS A 616 -21.40 24.87 2.69
N HIS A 617 -21.19 23.77 1.96
CA HIS A 617 -20.65 23.83 0.60
C HIS A 617 -21.26 22.80 -0.37
N HIS A 618 -21.80 23.30 -1.48
CA HIS A 618 -21.97 22.52 -2.72
C HIS A 618 -20.87 22.93 -3.71
N GLY A 619 -19.81 22.12 -3.85
CA GLY A 619 -18.83 22.27 -4.94
C GLY A 619 -17.41 22.73 -4.57
N SER A 620 -16.89 22.42 -3.39
CA SER A 620 -15.47 22.68 -3.07
C SER A 620 -14.52 21.85 -3.94
N THR A 621 -13.40 22.45 -4.35
CA THR A 621 -12.29 21.77 -5.06
C THR A 621 -11.07 21.53 -4.16
N LEU A 622 -11.24 21.73 -2.85
CA LEU A 622 -10.15 21.58 -1.88
C LEU A 622 -9.81 20.11 -1.64
N LYS A 623 -8.54 19.74 -1.85
CA LYS A 623 -8.02 18.42 -1.49
C LYS A 623 -7.73 18.29 0.02
N GLN A 624 -7.50 19.42 0.68
CA GLN A 624 -7.29 19.51 2.12
C GLN A 624 -8.03 20.72 2.67
N VAL A 625 -8.55 20.60 3.89
CA VAL A 625 -9.30 21.66 4.57
C VAL A 625 -8.59 22.07 5.85
N PRO A 626 -8.35 23.38 6.06
CA PRO A 626 -7.81 23.87 7.31
C PRO A 626 -8.88 23.92 8.39
N ILE A 627 -8.51 23.51 9.60
CA ILE A 627 -9.28 23.70 10.83
C ILE A 627 -8.46 24.49 11.84
N GLU A 628 -9.09 25.51 12.44
CA GLU A 628 -8.52 26.33 13.50
C GLU A 628 -9.35 26.19 14.77
N LEU A 629 -8.71 25.97 15.90
CA LEU A 629 -9.35 25.76 17.19
C LEU A 629 -8.72 26.66 18.25
N GLU A 630 -9.56 27.25 19.08
CA GLU A 630 -9.18 28.01 20.27
C GLU A 630 -9.92 27.41 21.47
N LEU A 631 -9.15 27.01 22.49
CA LEU A 631 -9.67 26.56 23.78
C LEU A 631 -9.32 27.58 24.85
N ALA A 632 -10.31 27.94 25.66
CA ALA A 632 -10.17 28.80 26.82
C ALA A 632 -10.78 28.15 28.08
N VAL A 633 -10.47 28.71 29.25
CA VAL A 633 -11.09 28.34 30.54
C VAL A 633 -12.33 29.17 30.77
#